data_AF-A0A2V7ASD1-F1
#
_entry.id   AF-A0A2V7ASD1-F1
#
_cell.length_a   1.000
_cell.length_b   1.000
_cell.length_c   1.000
_cell.angle_alpha   90.00
_cell.angle_beta   90.00
_cell.angle_gamma   90.00
#
_symmetry.space_group_name_H-M   'P 1'
#
loop_
_entity.id
_entity.type
_entity.pdbx_description
1 polymer ?
#
loop_
_entity_poly.entity_id
_entity_poly.type
_entity_poly.pdbx_seq_one_letter_code
_entity_poly.pdbx_strand_id
1 'polypeptide(L)' 'MIELRCPWCGTTNRIPDTRAGSPARCGRCGQPLATTLAPVGVTDANFEAIVT' A
#
# COMPACT_ATOMS: atom_id res chain seq x y z
N MET A 1 12.58 5.11 -4.73
CA MET A 1 12.44 3.94 -3.83
C MET A 1 11.15 4.12 -3.04
N ILE A 2 10.24 3.15 -3.08
CA ILE A 2 8.94 3.21 -2.38
C ILE A 2 9.06 2.48 -1.04
N GLU A 3 8.63 3.13 0.04
CA GLU A 3 8.49 2.49 1.35
C GLU A 3 7.01 2.22 1.64
N LEU A 4 6.68 0.95 1.91
CA LEU A 4 5.31 0.50 2.13
C LEU A 4 5.21 -0.23 3.46
N ARG A 5 4.41 0.32 4.38
CA ARG A 5 4.09 -0.35 5.65
C ARG A 5 3.12 -1.50 5.39
N CYS A 6 3.46 -2.70 5.84
CA CYS A 6 2.59 -3.85 5.76
C CYS A 6 1.36 -3.65 6.66
N PRO A 7 0.12 -3.74 6.14
CA PRO A 7 -1.09 -3.57 6.95
C PRO A 7 -1.32 -4.75 7.91
N TRP A 8 -0.71 -5.91 7.65
CA TRP A 8 -0.90 -7.13 8.44
C TRP A 8 0.02 -7.24 9.66
N CYS A 9 1.28 -6.82 9.52
CA CYS A 9 2.30 -7.01 10.56
C CYS A 9 3.09 -5.74 10.90
N GLY A 10 2.75 -4.61 10.27
CA GLY A 10 3.36 -3.30 10.54
C GLY A 10 4.79 -3.12 10.04
N THR A 11 5.42 -4.12 9.42
CA THR A 11 6.80 -4.01 8.94
C THR A 11 6.88 -3.15 7.69
N THR A 12 7.84 -2.22 7.64
CA THR A 12 8.15 -1.44 6.43
C THR A 12 8.88 -2.31 5.41
N ASN A 13 8.34 -2.35 4.19
CA ASN A 13 8.94 -3.04 3.04
C ASN A 13 9.45 -2.00 2.04
N ARG A 14 10.61 -2.25 1.45
CA ARG A 14 11.21 -1.39 0.41
C ARG A 14 10.96 -2.01 -0.95
N ILE A 15 10.31 -1.24 -1.83
CA ILE A 15 10.00 -1.65 -3.19
C ILE A 15 10.88 -0.81 -4.14
N PRO A 16 11.75 -1.45 -4.96
CA PRO A 16 12.49 -0.77 -6.01
C PRO A 16 11.51 -0.11 -7.00
N ASP A 17 11.86 1.07 -7.52
CA ASP A 17 10.97 1.81 -8.43
C ASP A 17 10.67 1.01 -9.70
N THR A 18 11.61 0.17 -10.15
CA THR A 18 11.44 -0.78 -11.26
C THR A 18 10.35 -1.83 -11.03
N ARG A 19 9.86 -1.99 -9.80
CA ARG A 19 8.78 -2.91 -9.43
C ARG A 19 7.56 -2.18 -8.85
N ALA A 20 7.48 -0.85 -9.02
CA ALA A 20 6.30 -0.09 -8.65
C ALA A 20 5.06 -0.64 -9.38
N GLY A 21 3.94 -0.76 -8.67
CA GLY A 21 2.68 -1.28 -9.21
C GLY A 21 2.63 -2.81 -9.42
N SER A 22 3.74 -3.53 -9.23
CA SER A 22 3.73 -5.00 -9.30
C SER A 22 3.15 -5.62 -8.02
N PRO A 23 2.49 -6.80 -8.10
CA PRO A 23 2.10 -7.55 -6.91
C PRO A 23 3.31 -7.84 -6.02
N ALA A 24 3.20 -7.50 -4.74
CA ALA A 24 4.27 -7.70 -3.76
C ALA A 24 3.75 -8.39 -2.50
N ARG A 25 4.63 -9.17 -1.87
CA ARG A 25 4.40 -9.82 -0.57
C ARG A 25 5.32 -9.22 0.49
N CYS A 26 4.86 -9.23 1.73
CA CYS A 26 5.64 -8.76 2.87
C CYS A 26 6.84 -9.70 3.10
N GLY A 27 8.04 -9.13 3.17
CA GLY A 27 9.27 -9.89 3.45
C GLY A 27 9.34 -10.50 4.85
N ARG A 28 8.44 -10.10 5.77
CA ARG A 28 8.37 -10.65 7.14
C ARG A 28 7.28 -11.69 7.33
N CYS A 29 6.04 -11.40 6.93
CA CYS A 29 4.89 -12.28 7.19
C CYS A 29 4.34 -12.99 5.94
N GLY A 30 4.87 -12.70 4.75
CA GLY A 30 4.44 -13.33 3.48
C GLY A 30 3.06 -12.90 2.94
N GLN A 31 2.31 -12.11 3.71
CA GLN A 31 1.00 -11.59 3.29
C GLN A 31 1.12 -10.60 2.11
N PRO A 32 0.12 -10.51 1.23
CA PRO A 32 0.10 -9.51 0.16
C PRO A 32 0.19 -8.09 0.71
N LEU A 33 1.07 -7.27 0.13
CA LEU A 33 1.21 -5.84 0.48
C LEU A 33 0.19 -4.96 -0.25
N ALA A 34 -0.25 -5.40 -1.42
CA ALA A 34 -1.32 -4.75 -2.16
C ALA A 34 -2.64 -5.48 -1.87
N THR A 35 -3.46 -4.90 -0.99
CA THR A 35 -4.91 -5.01 -1.19
C THR A 35 -5.22 -4.20 -2.46
N THR A 36 -6.02 -4.76 -3.34
CA THR A 36 -6.44 -4.30 -4.68
C THR A 36 -7.13 -2.92 -4.71
N LEU A 37 -6.53 -1.90 -4.11
CA LEU A 37 -7.02 -0.54 -4.14
C LEU A 37 -6.29 0.17 -5.27
N ALA A 38 -6.97 0.32 -6.39
CA ALA A 38 -6.62 1.36 -7.34
C ALA A 38 -6.56 2.70 -6.58
N PRO A 39 -5.72 3.67 -7.01
CA PRO A 39 -5.73 5.00 -6.44
C PRO A 39 -7.16 5.53 -6.37
N VAL A 40 -7.62 5.89 -5.18
CA VAL A 40 -8.92 6.52 -5.00
C VAL A 40 -8.73 8.01 -5.25
N GLY A 41 -9.53 8.58 -6.15
CA GLY A 41 -9.55 10.03 -6.37
C GLY A 41 -10.09 10.72 -5.13
N VAL A 42 -9.22 11.39 -4.38
CA VAL A 42 -9.59 12.18 -3.20
C VAL A 42 -9.87 13.61 -3.62
N THR A 43 -11.01 14.14 -3.20
CA THR A 43 -11.44 15.54 -3.36
C THR A 43 -11.94 16.06 -2.01
N ASP A 44 -12.06 17.39 -1.87
CA ASP A 44 -12.60 18.00 -0.64
C ASP A 44 -13.99 17.44 -0.26
N ALA A 45 -14.79 17.01 -1.24
CA ALA A 45 -16.13 16.48 -1.04
C ALA A 45 -16.17 15.04 -0.49
N ASN A 46 -15.11 14.24 -0.62
CA ASN A 46 -15.12 12.83 -0.24
C ASN A 46 -14.04 12.44 0.78
N PHE A 47 -13.23 13.39 1.24
CA PHE A 47 -12.14 13.14 2.18
C PHE A 47 -12.61 12.49 3.49
N GLU A 48 -13.61 13.08 4.15
CA GLU A 48 -14.13 12.58 5.44
C GLU A 48 -14.56 11.11 5.39
N ALA A 49 -15.24 10.71 4.30
CA ALA A 49 -15.68 9.33 4.11
C ALA A 49 -14.55 8.32 3.88
N ILE A 50 -13.34 8.79 3.51
CA ILE A 50 -12.18 7.94 3.22
C ILE A 50 -11.29 7.78 4.47
N VAL A 51 -11.25 8.79 5.36
CA VAL A 51 -10.31 8.81 6.50
C VAL A 51 -10.87 8.25 7.80
N THR A 52 -12.20 8.06 7.90
CA THR A 52 -12.88 7.38 9.02
C THR A 52 -13.14 5.92 8.73
#